data_AF-A0A090SVX7-F1
#
_entry.id   AF-A0A090SVX7-F1
#
_cell.length_a   1.000
_cell.length_b   1.000
_cell.length_c   1.000
_cell.angle_alpha   90.00
_cell.angle_beta   90.00
_cell.angle_gamma   90.00
#
_symmetry.space_group_name_H-M   'P 1'
#
loop_
_entity.id
_entity.type
_entity.pdbx_description
1 polymer ?
#
loop_
_entity_poly.entity_id
_entity_poly.type
_entity_poly.pdbx_seq_one_letter_code
_entity_poly.pdbx_strand_id
1 'polypeptide(L)'
;MHDWSLEVKQALEPLKNNDNAIFMKAYMRDQYAFYGIQSGPRRDALKTLFSKQHLPKLDELADIVDELWSLPQREYQLVAVDLLIKQKKVLPESFLHHVERWIRQSHGGTQ
;
A
#
# COMPACT_ATOMS: atom_id res chain seq x y z
N MET A 1 12.91 -1.58 -6.98
CA MET A 1 12.11 -0.75 -6.07
C MET A 1 12.17 0.66 -6.58
N HIS A 2 11.06 1.14 -7.09
CA HIS A 2 10.85 2.50 -7.57
C HIS A 2 11.04 3.52 -6.43
N ASP A 3 11.51 4.73 -6.73
CA ASP A 3 11.78 5.77 -5.72
C ASP A 3 10.52 6.11 -4.91
N TRP A 4 9.37 6.22 -5.57
CA TRP A 4 8.08 6.42 -4.90
C TRP A 4 7.76 5.33 -3.86
N SER A 5 8.03 4.05 -4.18
CA SER A 5 7.86 2.93 -3.26
C SER A 5 8.83 3.01 -2.08
N LEU A 6 10.08 3.45 -2.33
CA LEU A 6 11.08 3.66 -1.27
C LEU A 6 10.64 4.77 -0.31
N GLU A 7 10.11 5.88 -0.83
CA GLU A 7 9.60 6.99 -0.02
C GLU A 7 8.41 6.55 0.85
N VAL A 8 7.50 5.72 0.33
CA VAL A 8 6.43 5.12 1.15
C VAL A 8 7.02 4.34 2.32
N LYS A 9 8.04 3.50 2.07
CA LYS A 9 8.68 2.72 3.14
C LYS A 9 9.32 3.61 4.18
N GLN A 10 10.10 4.60 3.75
CA GLN A 10 10.78 5.55 4.63
C GLN A 10 9.80 6.38 5.48
N ALA A 11 8.63 6.71 4.93
CA ALA A 11 7.59 7.44 5.66
C ALA A 11 6.85 6.57 6.70
N LEU A 12 6.68 5.27 6.43
CA LEU A 12 5.89 4.38 7.29
C LEU A 12 6.71 3.64 8.34
N GLU A 13 7.91 3.16 8.02
CA GLU A 13 8.76 2.36 8.93
C GLU A 13 8.97 3.02 10.31
N PRO A 14 9.26 4.34 10.41
CA PRO A 14 9.45 4.99 11.72
C PRO A 14 8.19 5.09 12.58
N LEU A 15 7.00 4.90 11.99
CA LEU A 15 5.71 5.03 12.67
C LEU A 15 5.22 3.70 13.25
N LYS A 16 6.04 2.65 13.19
CA LYS A 16 5.71 1.31 13.69
C LYS A 16 5.28 1.37 15.17
N ASN A 17 4.14 0.76 15.45
CA ASN A 17 3.59 0.57 16.78
C ASN A 17 3.26 -0.91 16.99
N ASN A 18 4.13 -1.62 17.72
CA ASN A 18 3.98 -3.07 17.91
C ASN A 18 2.69 -3.44 18.67
N ASP A 19 2.27 -2.62 19.64
CA ASP A 19 1.06 -2.87 20.43
C ASP A 19 -0.18 -2.85 19.53
N ASN A 20 -0.29 -1.80 18.70
CA ASN A 20 -1.35 -1.70 17.70
C ASN A 20 -1.26 -2.82 16.65
N ALA A 21 -0.04 -3.19 16.23
CA ALA A 21 0.16 -4.23 15.23
C ALA A 21 -0.42 -5.58 15.67
N ILE A 22 -0.31 -5.93 16.96
CA ILE A 22 -0.92 -7.14 17.52
C ILE A 22 -2.44 -7.09 17.36
N PHE A 23 -3.09 -6.00 17.78
CA PHE A 23 -4.54 -5.86 17.67
C PHE A 23 -5.04 -5.87 16.22
N MET A 24 -4.34 -5.16 15.33
CA MET A 24 -4.70 -5.08 13.90
C MET A 24 -4.52 -6.43 13.19
N LYS A 25 -3.45 -7.15 13.51
CA LYS A 25 -3.22 -8.51 13.02
C LYS A 25 -4.32 -9.47 13.49
N ALA A 26 -4.64 -9.46 14.78
CA ALA A 26 -5.71 -10.30 15.35
C ALA A 26 -7.09 -9.98 14.73
N TYR A 27 -7.40 -8.70 14.53
CA TYR A 27 -8.63 -8.28 13.83
C TYR A 27 -8.74 -8.88 12.43
N MET A 28 -7.61 -8.98 11.72
CA MET A 28 -7.51 -9.62 10.40
C MET A 28 -7.27 -11.13 10.47
N ARG A 29 -7.58 -11.78 11.60
CA ARG A 29 -7.43 -13.24 11.81
C ARG A 29 -6.01 -13.74 11.48
N ASP A 30 -5.01 -12.93 11.85
CA ASP A 30 -3.59 -13.25 11.69
C ASP A 30 -3.11 -13.45 10.26
N GLN A 31 -3.93 -13.06 9.26
CA GLN A 31 -3.62 -13.26 7.84
C GLN A 31 -2.55 -12.30 7.31
N TYR A 32 -2.30 -11.18 7.98
CA TYR A 32 -1.38 -10.15 7.49
C TYR A 32 -0.45 -9.67 8.59
N ALA A 33 0.79 -9.32 8.22
CA ALA A 33 1.65 -8.54 9.09
C ALA A 33 1.19 -7.07 9.10
N PHE A 34 1.49 -6.36 10.18
CA PHE A 34 1.18 -4.94 10.33
C PHE A 34 2.36 -4.21 10.94
N TYR A 35 2.52 -2.94 10.59
CA TYR A 35 3.30 -2.00 11.42
C TYR A 35 2.49 -1.45 12.59
N GLY A 36 1.16 -1.54 12.56
CA GLY A 36 0.28 -1.00 13.59
C GLY A 36 -0.11 0.46 13.34
N ILE A 37 -0.04 0.90 12.09
CA ILE A 37 -0.28 2.30 11.71
C ILE A 37 -1.74 2.44 11.27
N GLN A 38 -2.50 3.20 12.04
CA GLN A 38 -3.90 3.49 11.72
C GLN A 38 -4.02 4.38 10.47
N SER A 39 -5.21 4.39 9.86
CA SER A 39 -5.47 5.12 8.61
C SER A 39 -5.16 6.62 8.68
N GLY A 40 -5.41 7.29 9.81
CA GLY A 40 -5.11 8.72 10.00
C GLY A 40 -3.61 8.99 9.90
N PRO A 41 -2.80 8.49 10.85
CA PRO A 41 -1.34 8.63 10.81
C PRO A 41 -0.69 8.17 9.50
N ARG A 42 -1.18 7.07 8.90
CA ARG A 42 -0.69 6.58 7.59
C ARG A 42 -0.89 7.62 6.49
N ARG A 43 -2.09 8.21 6.41
CA ARG A 43 -2.43 9.23 5.40
C ARG A 43 -1.68 10.54 5.64
N ASP A 44 -1.49 10.91 6.90
CA ASP A 44 -0.74 12.11 7.26
C ASP A 44 0.74 11.98 6.88
N ALA A 45 1.35 10.81 7.15
CA ALA A 45 2.73 10.51 6.77
C ALA A 45 2.97 10.58 5.25
N LEU A 46 1.96 10.21 4.45
CA LEU A 46 2.04 10.13 3.00
C LEU A 46 1.43 11.36 2.29
N LYS A 47 1.00 12.37 3.05
CA LYS A 47 0.25 13.53 2.52
C LYS A 47 1.01 14.25 1.41
N THR A 48 2.31 14.45 1.57
CA THR A 48 3.17 15.09 0.56
C THR A 48 3.28 14.22 -0.69
N LEU A 49 3.49 12.92 -0.52
CA LEU A 49 3.66 11.96 -1.61
C LEU A 49 2.38 11.82 -2.47
N PHE A 50 1.21 12.01 -1.86
CA PHE A 50 -0.10 12.00 -2.54
C PHE A 50 -0.53 13.36 -3.13
N SER A 51 0.33 14.38 -3.06
CA SER A 51 0.11 15.66 -3.75
C SER A 51 0.35 15.53 -5.25
N LYS A 52 -0.32 16.35 -6.07
CA LYS A 52 -0.31 16.21 -7.54
C LYS A 52 1.10 16.17 -8.15
N GLN A 53 2.05 16.90 -7.56
CA GLN A 53 3.41 17.04 -8.07
C GLN A 53 4.32 15.85 -7.73
N HIS A 54 3.94 15.00 -6.78
CA HIS A 54 4.71 13.82 -6.36
C HIS A 54 4.03 12.50 -6.73
N LEU A 55 2.86 12.54 -7.39
CA LEU A 55 2.22 11.32 -7.88
C LEU A 55 3.08 10.71 -8.99
N PRO A 56 3.22 9.36 -9.00
CA PRO A 56 3.95 8.69 -10.06
C PRO A 56 3.16 8.78 -11.36
N LYS A 57 3.87 8.63 -12.48
CA LYS A 57 3.23 8.62 -13.79
C LYS A 57 2.40 7.35 -13.97
N LEU A 58 1.49 7.39 -14.95
CA LEU A 58 0.56 6.29 -15.22
C LEU A 58 1.28 5.01 -15.67
N ASP A 59 2.37 5.14 -16.43
CA ASP A 59 3.21 4.04 -16.92
C ASP A 59 4.06 3.39 -15.82
N GLU A 60 4.35 4.11 -14.74
CA GLU A 60 5.07 3.61 -13.55
C GLU A 60 4.12 2.94 -12.53
N LEU A 61 2.82 3.20 -12.63
CA LEU A 61 1.85 2.88 -11.59
C LEU A 61 1.70 1.38 -11.32
N ALA A 62 1.73 0.54 -12.38
CA ALA A 62 1.59 -0.90 -12.22
C ALA A 62 2.75 -1.51 -11.44
N ASP A 63 3.98 -1.07 -11.75
CA ASP A 63 5.21 -1.54 -11.10
C ASP A 63 5.25 -1.13 -9.62
N ILE A 64 4.88 0.12 -9.32
CA ILE A 64 4.80 0.61 -7.93
C ILE A 64 3.79 -0.20 -7.12
N VAL A 65 2.61 -0.48 -7.71
CA VAL A 65 1.60 -1.27 -7.01
C VAL A 65 2.07 -2.70 -6.82
N ASP A 66 2.69 -3.33 -7.82
CA ASP A 66 3.29 -4.68 -7.68
C ASP A 66 4.32 -4.72 -6.53
N GLU A 67 5.20 -3.72 -6.46
CA GLU A 67 6.20 -3.60 -5.39
C GLU A 67 5.53 -3.49 -4.01
N LEU A 68 4.58 -2.57 -3.83
CA LEU A 68 3.86 -2.42 -2.57
C LEU A 68 3.02 -3.64 -2.21
N TRP A 69 2.44 -4.31 -3.21
CA TRP A 69 1.62 -5.51 -2.99
C TRP A 69 2.44 -6.69 -2.49
N SER A 70 3.72 -6.76 -2.89
CA SER A 70 4.67 -7.80 -2.48
C SER A 70 5.19 -7.65 -1.04
N LEU A 71 5.04 -6.47 -0.42
CA LEU A 71 5.54 -6.21 0.92
C LEU A 71 4.64 -6.85 1.99
N PRO A 72 5.20 -7.35 3.11
CA PRO A 72 4.44 -8.16 4.05
C PRO A 72 3.43 -7.38 4.89
N GLN A 73 3.71 -6.10 5.21
CA GLN A 73 2.83 -5.29 6.04
C GLN A 73 1.61 -4.80 5.26
N ARG A 74 0.41 -5.04 5.80
CA ARG A 74 -0.88 -4.69 5.18
C ARG A 74 -1.00 -3.22 4.83
N GLU A 75 -0.32 -2.36 5.57
CA GLU A 75 -0.26 -0.93 5.30
C GLU A 75 0.21 -0.63 3.87
N TYR A 76 1.11 -1.43 3.29
CA TYR A 76 1.60 -1.21 1.92
C TYR A 76 0.53 -1.51 0.86
N GLN A 77 -0.23 -2.61 0.99
CA GLN A 77 -1.37 -2.89 0.10
C GLN A 77 -2.45 -1.81 0.24
N LEU A 78 -2.68 -1.29 1.46
CA LEU A 78 -3.62 -0.19 1.67
C LEU A 78 -3.15 1.10 0.97
N VAL A 79 -1.85 1.40 0.97
CA VAL A 79 -1.28 2.53 0.22
C VAL A 79 -1.42 2.33 -1.29
N ALA A 80 -1.16 1.13 -1.80
CA ALA A 80 -1.40 0.78 -3.19
C ALA A 80 -2.86 1.03 -3.60
N VAL A 81 -3.83 0.60 -2.79
CA VAL A 81 -5.26 0.87 -3.03
C VAL A 81 -5.55 2.37 -3.01
N ASP A 82 -5.05 3.10 -2.01
CA ASP A 82 -5.22 4.56 -1.92
C ASP A 82 -4.66 5.26 -3.17
N LEU A 83 -3.52 4.79 -3.72
CA LEU A 83 -2.89 5.30 -4.94
C LEU A 83 -3.75 5.02 -6.19
N LEU A 84 -4.26 3.81 -6.35
CA LEU A 84 -5.17 3.46 -7.45
C LEU A 84 -6.45 4.31 -7.40
N ILE A 85 -7.04 4.52 -6.22
CA ILE A 85 -8.22 5.37 -6.04
C ILE A 85 -7.91 6.82 -6.43
N LYS A 86 -6.72 7.32 -6.11
CA LYS A 86 -6.28 8.67 -6.46
C LYS A 86 -6.16 8.86 -7.99
N GLN A 87 -5.68 7.85 -8.70
CA GLN A 87 -5.46 7.88 -10.15
C GLN A 87 -6.61 7.29 -10.97
N LYS A 88 -7.72 6.87 -10.35
CA LYS A 88 -8.82 6.15 -11.02
C LYS A 88 -9.41 6.80 -12.28
N LYS A 89 -9.29 8.13 -12.43
CA LYS A 89 -9.81 8.87 -13.58
C LYS A 89 -8.96 8.71 -14.85
N VAL A 90 -7.71 8.26 -14.71
CA VAL A 90 -6.74 8.12 -15.80
C VAL A 90 -6.34 6.66 -16.03
N LEU A 91 -6.91 5.71 -15.28
CA LEU A 91 -6.62 4.30 -15.44
C LEU A 91 -7.28 3.77 -16.74
N PRO A 92 -6.51 3.10 -17.61
CA PRO A 92 -7.07 2.43 -18.78
C PRO A 92 -7.82 1.15 -18.39
N GLU A 93 -8.69 0.65 -19.27
CA GLU A 93 -9.41 -0.62 -19.04
C GLU A 93 -8.46 -1.81 -18.86
N SER A 94 -7.29 -1.78 -19.52
CA SER A 94 -6.25 -2.81 -19.37
C SER A 94 -5.76 -2.98 -17.93
N PHE A 95 -5.95 -1.98 -17.06
CA PHE A 95 -5.60 -2.07 -15.65
C PHE A 95 -6.45 -3.09 -14.88
N LEU A 96 -7.61 -3.49 -15.41
CA LEU A 96 -8.47 -4.51 -14.78
C LEU A 96 -7.73 -5.85 -14.61
N HIS A 97 -6.88 -6.24 -15.55
CA HIS A 97 -6.07 -7.46 -15.44
C HIS A 97 -5.09 -7.41 -14.27
N HIS A 98 -4.50 -6.23 -14.01
CA HIS A 98 -3.62 -6.03 -12.85
C HIS A 98 -4.40 -6.10 -11.54
N VAL A 99 -5.58 -5.47 -11.48
CA VAL A 99 -6.45 -5.50 -10.30
C VAL A 99 -6.90 -6.92 -9.97
N GLU A 100 -7.33 -7.69 -10.98
CA GLU A 100 -7.70 -9.10 -10.77
C GLU A 100 -6.53 -9.92 -10.20
N ARG A 101 -5.33 -9.73 -10.75
CA ARG A 101 -4.11 -10.38 -10.27
C ARG A 101 -3.85 -10.06 -8.79
N TRP A 102 -3.92 -8.79 -8.39
CA TRP A 102 -3.71 -8.37 -7.00
C TRP A 102 -4.75 -8.93 -6.02
N ILE A 103 -6.02 -8.98 -6.42
CA ILE A 103 -7.09 -9.58 -5.61
C ILE A 103 -6.80 -11.07 -5.36
N ARG A 104 -6.37 -11.80 -6.40
CA ARG A 104 -6.00 -13.23 -6.28
C ARG A 104 -4.73 -13.44 -5.46
N GLN A 105 -3.80 -12.50 -5.49
CA GLN A 105 -2.51 -12.54 -4.80
C GLN A 105 -2.53 -11.91 -3.40
N SER A 106 -3.68 -11.51 -2.85
CA SER A 106 -3.72 -11.04 -1.46
C SER A 106 -3.50 -12.25 -0.53
N HIS A 107 -2.24 -12.64 -0.37
CA HIS A 107 -1.82 -13.75 0.47
C HIS A 107 -2.04 -13.33 1.91
N GLY A 108 -3.17 -13.77 2.46
CA GLY A 108 -3.35 -13.95 3.88
C GLY A 108 -2.42 -15.07 4.35
N GLY A 109 -1.13 -14.76 4.49
CA GLY A 109 -0.08 -15.72 4.76
C GLY A 109 -0.16 -16.23 6.20
N THR A 110 -0.86 -17.34 6.36
CA THR A 110 -0.55 -18.35 7.37
C THR A 110 0.93 -18.71 7.25
N GLN A 111 1.72 -18.32 8.25
CA GLN A 111 2.84 -19.11 8.76
C GLN A 111 2.59 -19.33 10.25
#